data_AF-A0A7C2QFP2-F1
#
_entry.id   AF-A0A7C2QFP2-F1
#
_cell.length_a   1.000
_cell.length_b   1.000
_cell.length_c   1.000
_cell.angle_alpha   90.00
_cell.angle_beta   90.00
_cell.angle_gamma   90.00
#
_symmetry.space_group_name_H-M   'P 1'
#
loop_
_entity.id
_entity.type
_entity.pdbx_description
1 polymer ?
#
loop_
_entity_poly.entity_id
_entity_poly.type
_entity_poly.pdbx_seq_one_letter_code
_entity_poly.pdbx_strand_id
1 'polypeptide(L)' 'MRSEYGEIMRFLLHFRERFSSEEEFRAFLTEEVRRFVKDARDYGLVISILPECLRPRSAFAGEGRHRF' A
#
# COMPACT_ATOMS: atom_id res chain seq x y z
N MET A 1 -4.54 2.56 15.15
CA MET A 1 -4.63 3.84 14.41
C MET A 1 -5.35 3.57 13.10
N ARG A 2 -6.49 4.21 12.83
CA ARG A 2 -7.03 4.22 11.46
C ARG A 2 -6.05 5.04 10.63
N SER A 3 -5.17 4.37 9.89
CA SER A 3 -4.27 5.04 8.96
C SER A 3 -5.13 5.68 7.89
N GLU A 4 -5.16 7.01 7.86
CA GLU A 4 -5.77 7.71 6.74
C GLU A 4 -4.99 7.38 5.47
N TYR A 5 -5.71 7.10 4.40
CA TYR A 5 -5.09 6.90 3.10
C TYR A 5 -4.31 8.15 2.68
N GLY A 6 -3.11 7.96 2.11
CA GLY A 6 -2.36 9.03 1.46
C GLY A 6 -3.05 9.52 0.18
N GLU A 7 -2.59 10.65 -0.37
CA GLU A 7 -3.25 11.35 -1.47
C GLU A 7 -3.45 10.49 -2.72
N ILE A 8 -2.46 9.69 -3.12
CA ILE A 8 -2.56 8.78 -4.27
C ILE A 8 -3.72 7.81 -4.09
N MET A 9 -3.83 7.21 -2.90
CA MET A 9 -4.90 6.25 -2.62
C MET A 9 -6.26 6.95 -2.52
N ARG A 10 -6.34 8.16 -1.96
CA ARG A 10 -7.58 8.96 -1.98
C ARG A 10 -8.04 9.25 -3.41
N PHE A 11 -7.12 9.61 -4.29
CA PHE A 11 -7.41 9.82 -5.71
C PHE A 11 -7.92 8.53 -6.37
N LEU A 12 -7.28 7.38 -6.14
CA LEU A 12 -7.73 6.11 -6.72
C LEU A 12 -9.11 5.68 -6.17
N LEU A 13 -9.38 5.92 -4.89
CA LEU A 13 -10.67 5.63 -4.26
C LEU A 13 -11.82 6.43 -4.85
N HIS A 14 -11.55 7.63 -5.40
CA HIS A 14 -12.57 8.43 -6.09
C HIS A 14 -13.23 7.66 -7.25
N PHE A 15 -12.53 6.72 -7.87
CA PHE A 15 -13.05 5.91 -8.98
C PHE A 15 -13.87 4.71 -8.54
N ARG A 16 -14.05 4.47 -7.23
CA ARG A 16 -14.73 3.26 -6.72
C ARG A 16 -16.12 3.05 -7.30
N GLU A 17 -16.89 4.14 -7.47
CA GLU A 17 -18.28 4.09 -7.97
C GLU A 17 -18.38 3.69 -9.44
N ARG A 18 -17.26 3.72 -10.18
CA ARG A 18 -17.19 3.37 -11.60
C ARG A 18 -17.13 1.87 -11.88
N PHE A 19 -17.00 1.03 -10.84
CA PHE A 19 -16.84 -0.42 -10.95
C PHE A 19 -17.99 -1.15 -10.29
N SER A 20 -18.50 -2.18 -10.97
CA SER A 20 -19.68 -2.94 -10.54
C SER A 20 -19.34 -3.97 -9.46
N SER A 21 -18.08 -4.42 -9.38
CA SER A 21 -17.61 -5.35 -8.36
C SER A 21 -16.37 -4.84 -7.62
N GLU A 22 -16.11 -5.40 -6.45
CA GLU A 22 -14.88 -5.12 -5.71
C GLU A 22 -13.65 -5.71 -6.42
N GLU A 23 -13.81 -6.86 -7.06
CA GLU A 23 -12.78 -7.56 -7.81
C GLU A 23 -12.28 -6.72 -8.99
N GLU A 24 -13.20 -6.13 -9.77
CA GLU A 24 -12.86 -5.20 -10.87
C GLU A 24 -12.12 -3.98 -10.34
N PHE A 25 -12.57 -3.42 -9.22
CA PHE A 25 -11.91 -2.27 -8.61
C PHE A 25 -10.51 -2.61 -8.11
N ARG A 26 -10.32 -3.79 -7.48
CA ARG A 26 -9.00 -4.27 -7.05
C ARG A 26 -8.05 -4.50 -8.23
N ALA A 27 -8.56 -4.99 -9.35
CA ALA A 27 -7.78 -5.14 -10.58
C ALA A 27 -7.32 -3.78 -11.10
N PHE A 28 -8.23 -2.79 -11.13
CA PHE A 28 -7.89 -1.40 -11.48
C PHE A 28 -6.82 -0.82 -10.56
N LEU A 29 -6.99 -0.92 -9.23
CA LEU A 29 -6.01 -0.42 -8.27
C LEU A 29 -4.62 -1.03 -8.49
N THR A 30 -4.58 -2.34 -8.74
CA THR A 30 -3.33 -3.06 -8.97
C THR A 30 -2.61 -2.56 -10.21
N GLU A 31 -3.33 -2.36 -11.31
CA GLU A 31 -2.77 -1.86 -12.57
C GLU A 31 -2.29 -0.41 -12.45
N GLU A 32 -3.05 0.47 -11.82
CA GLU A 32 -2.64 1.87 -11.64
C GLU A 32 -1.44 2.01 -10.70
N VAL A 33 -1.36 1.22 -9.63
CA VAL A 33 -0.17 1.19 -8.76
C VAL A 33 1.06 0.69 -9.53
N ARG A 34 0.92 -0.34 -10.37
CA ARG A 34 2.03 -0.84 -11.21
C ARG A 34 2.51 0.21 -12.20
N ARG A 35 1.59 0.94 -12.85
CA ARG A 35 1.92 2.05 -13.74
C ARG A 35 2.62 3.17 -13.00
N PHE A 36 2.08 3.60 -11.86
CA PHE A 36 2.70 4.62 -11.03
C PHE A 36 4.13 4.24 -10.61
N VAL A 37 4.37 2.99 -10.22
CA VAL A 37 5.73 2.50 -9.89
C VAL A 37 6.68 2.59 -11.10
N LYS A 38 6.17 2.37 -12.31
CA LYS A 38 6.94 2.55 -13.54
C LYS A 38 7.24 4.02 -13.79
N ASP A 39 6.22 4.88 -13.74
CA ASP A 39 6.33 6.32 -14.02
C ASP A 39 7.22 7.03 -12.98
N ALA A 40 7.19 6.60 -11.73
CA ALA A 40 8.05 7.11 -10.66
C ALA A 40 9.55 6.93 -10.98
N ARG A 41 9.92 5.92 -11.78
CA ARG A 41 11.32 5.70 -12.20
C ARG A 41 11.83 6.81 -13.13
N ASP A 42 10.95 7.43 -13.91
CA ASP A 42 11.33 8.56 -14.78
C ASP A 42 11.78 9.77 -13.95
N TYR A 43 11.37 9.84 -12.68
CA TYR A 43 11.79 10.83 -11.70
C TYR A 43 12.92 10.32 -10.78
N GLY A 44 13.53 9.17 -11.09
CA GLY A 44 14.60 8.57 -10.28
C GLY A 44 14.13 7.93 -8.97
N LEU A 45 12.82 7.75 -8.76
CA LEU A 45 12.27 7.14 -7.56
C LEU A 45 12.18 5.62 -7.73
N VAL A 46 12.72 4.87 -6.77
CA VAL A 46 12.63 3.41 -6.72
C VAL A 46 11.70 3.01 -5.59
N ILE A 47 10.47 2.60 -5.95
CA ILE A 47 9.49 2.11 -5.00
C ILE A 47 9.69 0.61 -4.81
N SER A 48 10.09 0.21 -3.61
CA SER A 48 10.15 -1.20 -3.19
C SER A 48 8.96 -1.50 -2.30
N ILE A 49 7.99 -2.26 -2.81
CA ILE A 49 6.84 -2.72 -2.02
C ILE A 49 7.30 -3.97 -1.26
N LEU A 50 7.49 -3.87 0.06
CA LEU A 50 7.67 -5.05 0.90
C LEU A 50 6.31 -5.74 1.07
N PRO A 51 6.13 -6.97 0.58
CA PRO A 51 4.91 -7.73 0.84
C PRO A 51 4.72 -7.88 2.35
N GLU A 52 3.49 -7.73 2.85
CA GLU A 52 3.23 -7.91 4.28
C GLU A 52 3.57 -9.33 4.76
N CYS A 53 3.48 -10.33 3.86
CA CYS A 53 3.91 -11.71 4.13
C CYS A 53 5.43 -11.86 4.35
N LEU A 54 6.23 -10.86 3.97
CA LEU A 54 7.67 -10.81 4.21
C LEU A 54 8.04 -9.87 5.37
N ARG A 55 7.08 -9.28 6.09
CA ARG A 55 7.38 -8.53 7.31
C ARG A 55 7.96 -9.49 8.35
N PRO A 56 9.22 -9.30 8.80
CA PRO A 56 9.78 -10.16 9.82
C PRO A 56 8.97 -10.02 11.12
N ARG A 57 8.58 -11.16 11.68
CA ARG A 57 7.78 -11.30 12.92
C ARG A 57 8.40 -10.62 14.15
N SER A 58 9.64 -10.15 14.04
CA SER A 58 10.41 -9.50 15.10
C SER A 58 9.98 -8.07 15.44
N ALA A 59 9.14 -7.42 14.65
CA ALA A 59 8.59 -6.10 14.98
C ALA A 59 7.63 -6.09 16.19
N PHE A 60 7.26 -7.27 16.72
CA PHE A 60 6.41 -7.41 17.91
C PHE A 60 7.17 -7.91 19.17
N ALA A 61 8.49 -8.05 19.12
CA ALA A 61 9.31 -8.56 20.23
C ALA A 61 10.00 -7.45 21.04
N GLY A 62 9.37 -6.28 21.18
CA GLY A 62 9.98 -5.08 21.78
C GLY A 62 9.33 -4.51 23.04
N GLU A 63 8.20 -5.05 23.52
CA GLU A 63 7.56 -4.58 24.77
C GLU A 63 7.34 -5.76 25.72
N GLY A 64 8.45 -6.35 26.15
CA GLY A 64 8.42 -7.48 27.05
C GLY A 64 9.75 -7.69 27.72
N ARG A 65 10.20 -6.72 28.52
CA ARG A 65 11.02 -6.87 29.74
C ARG A 65 11.65 -5.53 30.13
N HIS A 66 11.09 -4.91 31.16
CA HIS A 66 11.93 -4.34 32.22
C HIS A 66 11.20 -4.56 33.56
N ARG A 67 11.43 -5.74 34.14
CA ARG A 67 11.49 -5.89 35.59
C ARG A 67 12.88 -5.42 35.98
N PHE A 68 12.98 -4.43 36.87
CA PHE A 68 13.66 -4.48 38.16
C PHE A 68 13.27 -3.19 38.90
#